data_AF-A0A9E4ISP6-F1
#
_entry.id   AF-A0A9E4ISP6-F1
#
_cell.length_a   1.000
_cell.length_b   1.000
_cell.length_c   1.000
_cell.angle_alpha   90.00
_cell.angle_beta   90.00
_cell.angle_gamma   90.00
#
_symmetry.space_group_name_H-M   'P 1'
#
loop_
_entity.id
_entity.type
_entity.pdbx_description
1 polymer ?
#
loop_
_entity_poly.entity_id
_entity_poly.type
_entity_poly.pdbx_seq_one_letter_code
_entity_poly.pdbx_strand_id
1 'polypeptide(L)'
;KKLAAVDQDLESADAVGRLHLIQERINLQKAIEAAELNVDIDELESGFIDIAASYSERKGVSYQAWREVGVPPKVLQAAGIR
;
A
#
# COMPACT_ATOMS: atom_id res chain seq x y z
N LYS A 1 11.93 -0.87 -0.07
CA LYS A 1 13.35 -0.75 -0.51
C LYS A 1 14.35 -0.90 0.65
N LYS A 2 14.19 -0.23 1.80
CA LYS A 2 15.11 -0.38 2.95
C LYS A 2 15.10 -1.77 3.61
N LEU A 3 13.92 -2.36 3.84
CA LEU A 3 13.81 -3.69 4.47
C LEU A 3 14.55 -4.78 3.67
N ALA A 4 14.43 -4.76 2.34
CA ALA A 4 15.12 -5.69 1.45
C ALA A 4 16.66 -5.55 1.49
N ALA A 5 17.19 -4.35 1.72
CA ALA A 5 18.62 -4.14 1.89
C ALA A 5 19.12 -4.73 3.22
N VAL A 6 18.36 -4.55 4.31
CA VAL A 6 18.65 -5.17 5.61
C VAL A 6 18.65 -6.70 5.52
N ASP A 7 17.70 -7.29 4.79
CA ASP A 7 17.65 -8.74 4.57
C ASP A 7 18.87 -9.26 3.78
N GLN A 8 19.38 -8.49 2.82
CA GLN A 8 20.60 -8.83 2.08
C GLN A 8 21.86 -8.72 2.95
N ASP A 9 21.98 -7.65 3.73
CA ASP A 9 23.15 -7.43 4.59
C ASP A 9 23.27 -8.48 5.71
N LEU A 10 22.13 -9.07 6.12
CA LEU A 10 22.08 -10.16 7.10
C LEU A 10 22.81 -11.43 6.67
N GLU A 11 22.97 -11.67 5.36
CA GLU A 11 23.62 -12.89 4.84
C GLU A 11 25.14 -12.90 5.08
N SER A 12 25.74 -11.71 5.20
CA SER A 12 27.20 -11.54 5.30
C SER A 12 27.67 -10.90 6.61
N ALA A 13 26.74 -10.51 7.49
CA ALA A 13 27.05 -9.83 8.73
C ALA A 13 27.71 -10.75 9.78
N ASP A 14 28.67 -10.21 10.52
CA ASP A 14 29.22 -10.84 11.72
C ASP A 14 28.17 -10.91 12.86
N ALA A 15 28.51 -11.57 13.98
CA ALA A 15 27.54 -11.82 15.06
C ALA A 15 26.93 -10.55 15.66
N VAL A 16 27.69 -9.45 15.74
CA VAL A 16 27.22 -8.18 16.31
C VAL A 16 26.43 -7.38 15.27
N GLY A 17 26.90 -7.31 14.03
CA GLY A 17 26.20 -6.70 12.91
C GLY A 17 24.86 -7.37 12.63
N ARG A 18 24.79 -8.70 12.71
CA ARG A 18 23.56 -9.46 12.54
C ARG A 18 22.52 -9.09 13.60
N LEU A 19 22.93 -8.88 14.85
CA LEU A 19 22.03 -8.43 15.91
C LEU A 19 21.44 -7.05 15.61
N HIS A 20 22.27 -6.10 15.17
CA HIS A 20 21.83 -4.75 14.81
C HIS A 20 20.86 -4.76 13.63
N LEU A 21 21.16 -5.52 12.57
CA LEU A 21 20.30 -5.64 11.39
C LEU A 21 18.95 -6.31 11.72
N ILE A 22 18.93 -7.33 12.59
CA ILE A 22 17.67 -7.91 13.09
C ILE A 22 16.84 -6.87 13.84
N GLN A 23 17.46 -6.06 14.70
CA GLN A 23 16.76 -5.01 15.42
C GLN A 23 16.22 -3.92 14.48
N GLU A 24 16.98 -3.55 13.45
CA GLU A 24 16.53 -2.62 12.41
C GLU A 24 15.35 -3.19 11.62
N ARG A 25 15.40 -4.46 11.22
CA ARG A 25 14.30 -5.17 10.56
C ARG A 25 13.01 -5.13 11.39
N ILE A 26 13.11 -5.41 12.70
CA ILE A 26 11.96 -5.34 13.62
C ILE A 26 11.39 -3.91 13.68
N ASN A 27 12.26 -2.89 13.78
CA ASN A 27 11.82 -1.50 13.85
C ASN A 27 11.15 -1.05 12.55
N LEU A 28 11.70 -1.43 11.39
CA LEU A 28 11.12 -1.14 10.08
C LEU A 28 9.76 -1.82 9.91
N GLN A 29 9.63 -3.08 10.33
CA GLN A 29 8.35 -3.80 10.26
C GLN A 29 7.28 -3.13 11.13
N LYS A 30 7.63 -2.75 12.37
CA LYS A 30 6.72 -1.98 13.25
C LYS A 30 6.32 -0.63 12.66
N ALA A 31 7.26 0.05 12.00
CA ALA A 31 6.97 1.33 11.36
C ALA A 31 6.02 1.19 10.16
N ILE A 32 6.14 0.10 9.39
CA ILE A 32 5.20 -0.23 8.31
C ILE A 32 3.81 -0.50 8.88
N GLU A 33 3.71 -1.39 9.88
CA GLU A 33 2.42 -1.71 10.53
C GLU A 33 1.78 -0.47 11.16
N ALA A 34 2.57 0.38 11.83
CA ALA A 34 2.07 1.63 12.38
C ALA A 34 1.63 2.63 11.31
N ALA A 35 2.29 2.67 10.15
CA ALA A 35 1.87 3.51 9.04
C ALA A 35 0.56 3.01 8.41
N GLU A 36 0.38 1.69 8.30
CA GLU A 36 -0.86 1.08 7.81
C GLU A 36 -2.04 1.34 8.76
N LEU A 37 -1.81 1.37 10.08
CA LEU A 37 -2.86 1.60 11.09
C LEU A 37 -3.34 3.05 11.20
N ASN A 38 -2.59 4.03 10.67
CA ASN A 38 -2.93 5.46 10.78
C ASN A 38 -3.61 6.04 9.53
N VAL A 39 -3.81 5.24 8.48
CA VAL A 39 -4.57 5.67 7.32
C VAL A 39 -6.01 5.22 7.50
N ASP A 40 -6.94 6.18 7.55
CA ASP A 40 -8.38 5.88 7.52
C ASP A 40 -8.76 5.47 6.09
N ILE A 41 -8.55 4.20 5.78
CA ILE A 41 -8.84 3.62 4.48
C ILE A 41 -10.34 3.70 4.18
N ASP A 42 -11.19 3.62 5.21
CA ASP A 42 -12.65 3.68 5.05
C ASP A 42 -13.09 5.09 4.61
N GLU A 43 -12.52 6.15 5.20
CA GLU A 43 -12.76 7.54 4.76
C GLU A 43 -12.27 7.77 3.33
N LEU A 44 -11.09 7.26 2.97
CA LEU A 44 -10.53 7.38 1.63
C LEU A 44 -11.37 6.61 0.59
N GLU A 45 -11.84 5.40 0.92
CA GLU A 45 -12.72 4.62 0.05
C GLU A 45 -14.07 5.32 -0.13
N SER A 46 -14.66 5.88 0.93
CA SER A 46 -15.91 6.64 0.83
C SER A 46 -15.75 7.85 -0.09
N GLY A 47 -14.71 8.65 0.11
CA GLY A 47 -14.42 9.81 -0.74
C GLY A 47 -14.16 9.41 -2.19
N PHE A 48 -13.52 8.27 -2.43
CA PHE A 48 -13.35 7.71 -3.78
C PHE A 48 -14.71 7.33 -4.40
N ILE A 49 -15.54 6.57 -3.68
CA ILE A 49 -16.84 6.08 -4.14
C ILE A 49 -17.74 7.25 -4.58
N ASP A 50 -17.73 8.35 -3.83
CA ASP A 50 -18.55 9.52 -4.10
C ASP A 50 -18.22 10.23 -5.43
N ILE A 51 -16.95 10.19 -5.87
CA ILE A 51 -16.48 10.99 -7.01
C ILE A 51 -16.08 10.17 -8.24
N ALA A 52 -15.74 8.89 -8.06
CA ALA A 52 -15.01 8.13 -9.07
C ALA A 52 -15.82 7.89 -10.35
N ALA A 53 -17.13 7.62 -10.28
CA ALA A 53 -17.96 7.47 -11.48
C ALA A 53 -17.97 8.75 -12.33
N SER A 54 -18.33 9.88 -11.71
CA SER A 54 -18.42 11.16 -12.42
C SER A 54 -17.06 11.61 -12.96
N TYR A 55 -15.97 11.35 -12.24
CA TYR A 55 -14.62 11.57 -12.75
C TYR A 55 -14.33 10.71 -13.98
N SER A 56 -14.65 9.42 -13.90
CA SER A 56 -14.42 8.44 -14.97
C SER A 56 -15.16 8.83 -16.25
N GLU A 57 -16.43 9.25 -16.14
CA GLU A 57 -17.21 9.75 -17.28
C GLU A 57 -16.58 10.98 -17.91
N ARG A 58 -16.19 11.98 -17.10
CA ARG A 58 -15.57 13.22 -17.60
C ARG A 58 -14.20 13.01 -18.24
N LYS A 59 -13.46 11.99 -17.80
CA LYS A 59 -12.06 11.74 -18.22
C LYS A 59 -11.90 10.54 -19.14
N GLY A 60 -12.97 9.80 -19.41
CA GLY A 60 -12.92 8.58 -20.21
C GLY A 60 -12.11 7.47 -19.56
N VAL A 61 -12.12 7.38 -18.22
CA VAL A 61 -11.41 6.32 -17.50
C VAL A 61 -12.27 5.07 -17.49
N SER A 62 -11.71 3.95 -17.97
CA SER A 62 -12.42 2.67 -17.99
C SER A 62 -12.26 1.91 -16.67
N TYR A 63 -13.17 0.97 -16.41
CA TYR A 63 -13.03 0.00 -15.31
C TYR A 63 -11.68 -0.70 -15.33
N GLN A 64 -11.20 -1.14 -16.50
CA GLN A 64 -9.90 -1.78 -16.63
C GLN A 64 -8.75 -0.86 -16.21
N ALA A 65 -8.79 0.43 -16.57
CA ALA A 65 -7.76 1.38 -16.16
C ALA A 65 -7.66 1.50 -14.63
N TRP A 66 -8.79 1.51 -13.92
CA TRP A 66 -8.80 1.47 -12.45
C TRP A 66 -8.23 0.18 -11.87
N ARG A 67 -8.51 -0.96 -12.51
CA ARG A 67 -7.98 -2.26 -12.10
C ARG A 67 -6.47 -2.34 -12.26
N GLU A 68 -5.91 -1.78 -13.33
CA GLU A 68 -4.46 -1.76 -13.58
C GLU A 68 -3.69 -0.95 -12.51
N VAL A 69 -4.28 0.11 -11.97
CA VAL A 69 -3.68 0.91 -10.88
C VAL A 69 -3.95 0.34 -9.49
N GLY A 70 -4.65 -0.79 -9.40
CA GLY A 70 -4.83 -1.54 -8.15
C GLY A 70 -6.13 -1.29 -7.39
N VAL A 71 -7.11 -0.56 -7.95
CA VAL A 71 -8.40 -0.36 -7.25
C VAL A 71 -9.16 -1.70 -7.17
N PRO A 72 -9.63 -2.13 -5.98
CA PRO A 72 -10.36 -3.38 -5.84
C PRO A 72 -11.70 -3.38 -6.59
N PRO A 73 -12.19 -4.53 -7.11
CA PRO A 73 -13.46 -4.59 -7.84
C PRO A 73 -14.66 -4.17 -6.99
N LYS A 74 -14.62 -4.49 -5.69
CA LYS A 74 -15.67 -4.13 -4.74
C LYS A 74 -15.84 -2.62 -4.60
N VAL A 75 -14.73 -1.88 -4.55
CA VAL A 75 -14.72 -0.42 -4.46
C VAL A 75 -15.26 0.21 -5.75
N LEU A 76 -14.85 -0.32 -6.91
CA LEU A 76 -15.37 0.13 -8.21
C LEU A 76 -16.87 -0.15 -8.37
N GLN A 77 -17.32 -1.32 -7.92
CA GLN A 77 -18.73 -1.67 -7.90
C GLN A 77 -19.54 -0.74 -6.99
N ALA A 78 -19.02 -0.42 -5.80
CA ALA A 78 -19.63 0.54 -4.89
C ALA A 78 -19.70 1.95 -5.49
N ALA A 79 -18.66 2.34 -6.24
CA ALA A 79 -18.61 3.58 -7.01
C ALA A 79 -19.50 3.59 -8.28
N GLY A 80 -20.17 2.48 -8.61
CA GLY A 80 -21.03 2.37 -9.80
C GLY A 80 -20.28 2.19 -11.14
N ILE A 81 -18.98 1.90 -11.10
CA ILE A 81 -18.12 1.67 -12.28
C ILE A 81 -18.17 0.18 -12.65
N ARG A 82 -18.36 -0.14 -13.94
CA ARG A 82 -18.50 -1.51 -14.46
C ARG A 82 -17.61 -1.75 -15.67
#